data_AF-A0A174FUY7-F1
#
_entry.id   AF-A0A174FUY7-F1
#
_cell.length_a   1.000
_cell.length_b   1.000
_cell.length_c   1.000
_cell.angle_alpha   90.00
_cell.angle_beta   90.00
_cell.angle_gamma   90.00
#
_symmetry.space_group_name_H-M   'P 1'
#
loop_
_entity.id
_entity.type
_entity.pdbx_description
1 polymer ?
#
loop_
_entity_poly.entity_id
_entity_poly.type
_entity_poly.pdbx_seq_one_letter_code
_entity_poly.pdbx_strand_id
1 'polypeptide(L)'
;MEKEERLTKQIKTVYTEIAKRLVDPSFSFPEGGQAKRQLSQFIVNFTQICGGEFNTSRLVDYCVFQLHKNRNAQYQRTLAPKTFGTTALQKYLSMSSRAKQYMEDQWLSEANLTRAYLNSLICKKEHPQSKYIYMPSEECTKKRSINTDIGFLICSTSTLMWSPFSPACQICTNVEKCKQETAIKYPELYRIRLEEYGERR
;
A
#
# COMPACT_ATOMS: atom_id res chain seq x y z
N MET A 1 14.88 -3.87 -4.79
CA MET A 1 14.30 -2.55 -4.46
C MET A 1 12.78 -2.58 -4.40
N GLU A 2 12.07 -3.02 -5.46
CA GLU A 2 10.60 -3.02 -5.52
C GLU A 2 9.91 -3.83 -4.39
N LYS A 3 10.45 -5.02 -4.04
CA LYS A 3 9.92 -5.84 -2.93
C LYS A 3 10.09 -5.16 -1.56
N GLU A 4 11.22 -4.50 -1.33
CA GLU A 4 11.55 -3.85 -0.06
C GLU A 4 10.73 -2.57 0.15
N GLU A 5 10.55 -1.79 -0.91
CA GLU A 5 9.69 -0.60 -0.90
C GLU A 5 8.23 -0.97 -0.64
N ARG A 6 7.74 -2.05 -1.26
CA ARG A 6 6.40 -2.59 -1.00
C ARG A 6 6.23 -3.01 0.46
N LEU A 7 7.20 -3.76 1.01
CA LEU A 7 7.16 -4.19 2.41
C LEU A 7 7.19 -2.99 3.36
N THR A 8 8.01 -1.97 3.06
CA THR A 8 8.08 -0.73 3.82
C THR A 8 6.73 -0.01 3.84
N LYS A 9 6.05 0.08 2.69
CA LYS A 9 4.70 0.66 2.56
C LYS A 9 3.69 -0.13 3.40
N GLN A 10 3.71 -1.46 3.33
CA GLN A 10 2.81 -2.32 4.12
C GLN A 10 3.00 -2.14 5.63
N ILE A 11 4.25 -2.08 6.11
CA ILE A 11 4.57 -1.81 7.52
C ILE A 11 3.96 -0.47 7.96
N LYS A 12 4.20 0.59 7.17
CA LYS A 12 3.69 1.93 7.46
C LYS A 12 2.16 1.95 7.49
N THR A 13 1.50 1.29 6.55
CA THR A 13 0.03 1.22 6.48
C THR A 13 -0.56 0.59 7.74
N VAL A 14 -0.09 -0.60 8.11
CA VAL A 14 -0.62 -1.31 9.30
C VAL A 14 -0.34 -0.54 10.58
N TYR A 15 0.90 -0.05 10.75
CA TYR A 15 1.28 0.70 11.94
C TYR A 15 0.45 1.99 12.09
N THR A 16 0.26 2.72 10.99
CA THR A 16 -0.51 3.96 10.98
C THR A 16 -1.99 3.72 11.27
N GLU A 17 -2.57 2.65 10.71
CA GLU A 17 -3.97 2.31 10.92
C GLU A 17 -4.26 2.03 12.40
N ILE A 18 -3.43 1.22 13.05
CA ILE A 18 -3.57 0.92 14.50
C ILE A 18 -3.35 2.19 15.32
N ALA A 19 -2.28 2.95 15.04
CA ALA A 19 -1.95 4.14 15.81
C ALA A 19 -3.04 5.22 15.73
N LYS A 20 -3.61 5.46 14.54
CA LYS A 20 -4.69 6.44 14.36
C LYS A 20 -5.95 6.10 15.13
N ARG A 21 -6.34 4.83 15.14
CA ARG A 21 -7.61 4.42 15.76
C ARG A 21 -7.52 4.26 17.28
N LEU A 22 -6.35 3.91 17.81
CA LEU A 22 -6.21 3.50 19.21
C LEU A 22 -5.26 4.35 20.06
N VAL A 23 -4.45 5.22 19.45
CA VAL A 23 -3.41 5.96 20.18
C VAL A 23 -3.52 7.46 19.94
N ASP A 24 -3.44 7.90 18.68
CA ASP A 24 -3.46 9.31 18.30
C ASP A 24 -4.09 9.45 16.90
N PRO A 25 -5.31 9.99 16.79
CA PRO A 25 -5.99 10.19 15.50
C PRO A 25 -5.21 11.04 14.49
N SER A 26 -4.33 11.92 14.96
CA SER A 26 -3.49 12.79 14.13
C SER A 26 -2.17 12.13 13.70
N PHE A 27 -1.93 10.89 14.12
CA PHE A 27 -0.67 10.20 13.87
C PHE A 27 -0.38 10.07 12.37
N SER A 28 0.84 10.41 12.00
CA SER A 28 1.42 10.13 10.69
C SER A 28 2.79 9.52 10.86
N PHE A 29 3.07 8.45 10.12
CA PHE A 29 4.37 7.81 10.16
C PHE A 29 5.44 8.79 9.64
N PRO A 30 6.58 8.95 10.33
CA PRO A 30 7.62 9.87 9.87
C PRO A 30 8.15 9.51 8.48
N GLU A 31 8.12 10.50 7.59
CA GLU A 31 8.78 10.42 6.30
C GLU A 31 10.21 10.98 6.42
N GLY A 32 11.20 10.20 6.01
CA GLY A 32 12.61 10.59 6.09
C GLY A 32 13.60 9.46 5.86
N GLY A 33 14.83 9.81 5.48
CA GLY A 33 15.88 8.84 5.14
C GLY A 33 16.26 7.93 6.31
N GLN A 34 16.23 8.44 7.55
CA GLN A 34 16.52 7.64 8.74
C GLN A 34 15.44 6.56 8.99
N ALA A 35 14.16 6.94 8.89
CA ALA A 35 13.05 6.00 9.04
C ALA A 35 13.07 4.92 7.96
N LYS A 36 13.37 5.31 6.70
CA LYS A 36 13.55 4.36 5.59
C LYS A 36 14.67 3.35 5.87
N ARG A 37 15.86 3.83 6.28
CA ARG A 37 17.00 2.95 6.62
C ARG A 37 16.68 1.98 7.76
N GLN A 38 15.98 2.43 8.80
CA GLN A 38 15.59 1.55 9.91
C GLN A 38 14.59 0.48 9.47
N LEU A 39 13.59 0.83 8.65
CA LEU A 39 12.64 -0.15 8.12
C LEU A 39 13.31 -1.15 7.17
N SER A 40 14.23 -0.69 6.31
CA SER A 40 15.06 -1.56 5.46
C SER A 40 15.84 -2.59 6.28
N GLN A 41 16.53 -2.14 7.33
CA GLN A 41 17.31 -3.01 8.20
C GLN A 41 16.41 -3.97 8.99
N PHE A 42 15.25 -3.49 9.44
CA PHE A 42 14.25 -4.32 10.10
C PHE A 42 13.75 -5.45 9.20
N ILE A 43 13.41 -5.16 7.93
CA ILE A 43 12.93 -6.17 6.98
C ILE A 43 13.95 -7.30 6.82
N VAL A 44 15.23 -6.97 6.69
CA VAL A 44 16.31 -7.98 6.58
C VAL A 44 16.38 -8.83 7.84
N ASN A 45 16.48 -8.20 9.02
CA ASN A 45 16.61 -8.91 10.30
C ASN A 45 15.38 -9.77 10.60
N PHE A 46 14.18 -9.24 10.34
CA PHE A 46 12.91 -9.92 10.57
C PHE A 46 12.75 -11.15 9.68
N THR A 47 13.17 -11.05 8.41
CA THR A 47 13.15 -12.18 7.46
C THR A 47 14.11 -13.29 7.90
N GLN A 48 15.32 -12.94 8.35
CA GLN A 48 16.30 -13.91 8.84
C GLN A 48 15.77 -14.66 10.08
N ILE A 49 15.18 -13.94 11.03
CA ILE A 49 14.62 -14.52 12.26
C ILE A 49 13.38 -15.40 11.97
N CYS A 50 12.61 -15.08 10.94
CA CYS A 50 11.41 -15.84 10.57
C CYS A 50 11.67 -17.06 9.67
N GLY A 51 12.93 -17.51 9.53
CA GLY A 51 13.25 -18.72 8.76
C GLY A 51 13.40 -18.50 7.26
N GLY A 52 13.72 -17.27 6.84
CA GLY A 52 14.05 -16.95 5.45
C GLY A 52 12.92 -16.33 4.63
N GLU A 53 11.67 -16.42 5.09
CA GLU A 53 10.52 -15.74 4.46
C GLU A 53 9.91 -14.67 5.36
N PHE A 54 9.53 -13.55 4.73
CA PHE A 54 8.87 -12.45 5.42
C PHE A 54 7.41 -12.81 5.70
N ASN A 55 7.10 -13.12 6.96
CA ASN A 55 5.76 -13.49 7.37
C ASN A 55 4.92 -12.25 7.73
N THR A 56 3.89 -11.97 6.94
CA THR A 56 3.01 -10.81 7.10
C THR A 56 2.16 -10.87 8.36
N SER A 57 1.74 -12.08 8.78
CA SER A 57 0.97 -12.26 10.02
C SER A 57 1.80 -11.93 11.25
N ARG A 58 3.05 -12.39 11.29
CA ARG A 58 3.99 -12.01 12.35
C ARG A 58 4.32 -10.52 12.34
N LEU A 59 4.30 -9.87 11.17
CA LEU A 59 4.46 -8.42 11.10
C LEU A 59 3.29 -7.71 11.79
N VAL A 60 2.04 -8.13 11.53
CA VAL A 60 0.87 -7.55 12.20
C VAL A 60 1.00 -7.73 13.72
N ASP A 61 1.34 -8.93 14.18
CA ASP A 61 1.56 -9.22 15.60
C ASP A 61 2.63 -8.30 16.19
N TYR A 62 3.74 -8.10 15.46
CA TYR A 62 4.80 -7.19 15.88
C TYR A 62 4.32 -5.74 16.02
N CYS A 63 3.59 -5.22 15.04
CA CYS A 63 3.06 -3.86 15.09
C CYS A 63 2.09 -3.66 16.25
N VAL A 64 1.20 -4.63 16.49
CA VAL A 64 0.26 -4.64 17.63
C VAL A 64 1.02 -4.64 18.94
N PHE A 65 2.01 -5.52 19.10
CA PHE A 65 2.84 -5.60 20.31
C PHE A 65 3.55 -4.27 20.61
N GLN A 66 4.20 -3.67 19.61
CA GLN A 66 4.94 -2.42 19.83
C GLN A 66 4.03 -1.25 20.18
N LEU A 67 2.87 -1.14 19.52
CA LEU A 67 1.92 -0.07 19.81
C LEU A 67 1.23 -0.28 21.16
N HIS A 68 0.76 -1.49 21.47
CA HIS A 68 0.14 -1.81 22.75
C HIS A 68 1.09 -1.54 23.93
N LYS A 69 2.38 -1.90 23.78
CA LYS A 69 3.41 -1.64 24.78
C LYS A 69 3.67 -0.15 24.99
N ASN A 70 3.66 0.63 23.92
CA ASN A 70 3.99 2.06 23.95
C ASN A 70 2.76 2.97 23.90
N ARG A 71 1.54 2.45 24.11
CA ARG A 71 0.27 3.16 23.89
C ARG A 71 0.13 4.49 24.63
N ASN A 72 0.78 4.62 25.79
CA ASN A 72 0.72 5.83 26.62
C ASN A 72 1.86 6.83 26.31
N ALA A 73 2.73 6.55 25.36
CA ALA A 73 3.83 7.45 25.01
C ALA A 73 3.29 8.69 24.27
N GLN A 74 3.64 9.89 24.76
CA GLN A 74 3.21 11.16 24.16
C GLN A 74 3.93 11.48 22.83
N TYR A 75 5.03 10.79 22.54
CA TYR A 75 5.89 11.06 21.38
C TYR A 75 5.87 9.91 20.36
N GLN A 76 4.68 9.43 20.00
CA GLN A 76 4.50 8.30 19.08
C GLN A 76 5.24 8.49 17.76
N ARG A 77 5.21 9.70 17.20
CA ARG A 77 5.86 10.02 15.92
C ARG A 77 7.36 9.80 15.96
N THR A 78 8.06 10.26 17.00
CA THR A 78 9.52 10.07 17.11
C THR A 78 9.90 8.66 17.55
N LEU A 79 8.97 7.96 18.22
CA LEU A 79 9.15 6.59 18.68
C LEU A 79 8.98 5.57 17.55
N ALA A 80 8.05 5.80 16.62
CA ALA A 80 7.63 4.82 15.63
C ALA A 80 8.81 4.18 14.86
N PRO A 81 9.77 4.92 14.27
CA PRO A 81 10.93 4.30 13.60
C PRO A 81 11.79 3.46 14.57
N LYS A 82 12.01 3.96 15.80
CA LYS A 82 12.84 3.30 16.82
C LYS A 82 12.25 1.96 17.26
N THR A 83 10.93 1.79 17.17
CA THR A 83 10.29 0.51 17.46
C THR A 83 10.67 -0.60 16.49
N PHE A 84 11.30 -0.30 15.35
CA PHE A 84 11.80 -1.29 14.39
C PHE A 84 13.30 -1.60 14.57
N GLY A 85 13.90 -1.22 15.70
CA GLY A 85 15.28 -1.56 16.04
C GLY A 85 15.46 -3.02 16.51
N THR A 86 16.71 -3.51 16.48
CA THR A 86 17.08 -4.88 16.88
C THR A 86 16.68 -5.20 18.32
N THR A 87 16.86 -4.28 19.27
CA THR A 87 16.46 -4.46 20.68
C THR A 87 14.95 -4.59 20.84
N ALA A 88 14.16 -3.86 20.05
CA ALA A 88 12.71 -3.93 20.08
C ALA A 88 12.22 -5.28 19.54
N LEU A 89 12.90 -5.79 18.50
CA LEU A 89 12.65 -7.10 17.93
C LEU A 89 12.98 -8.25 18.89
N GLN A 90 14.14 -8.20 19.57
CA GLN A 90 14.50 -9.19 20.59
C GLN A 90 13.49 -9.23 21.73
N LYS A 91 13.00 -8.06 22.17
CA LYS A 91 11.95 -7.97 23.21
C LYS A 91 10.65 -8.59 22.75
N TYR A 92 10.26 -8.44 21.49
CA TYR A 92 9.07 -9.11 20.96
C TYR A 92 9.20 -10.64 21.06
N LEU A 93 10.34 -11.19 20.65
CA LEU A 93 10.58 -12.63 20.68
C LEU A 93 10.56 -13.19 22.12
N SER A 94 11.18 -12.50 23.08
CA SER A 94 11.26 -12.98 24.46
C SER A 94 9.99 -12.73 25.28
N MET A 95 9.19 -11.72 24.92
CA MET A 95 8.05 -11.29 25.74
C MET A 95 6.69 -11.68 25.17
N SER A 96 6.64 -12.31 23.99
CA SER A 96 5.40 -12.81 23.39
C SER A 96 4.83 -13.97 24.22
N SER A 97 3.58 -13.86 24.64
CA SER A 97 2.87 -14.91 25.38
C SER A 97 1.38 -14.87 25.09
N ARG A 98 0.69 -16.00 25.27
CA ARG A 98 -0.75 -16.12 25.02
C ARG A 98 -1.58 -15.14 25.86
N ALA A 99 -1.16 -14.90 27.11
CA ALA A 99 -1.81 -13.92 27.98
C ALA A 99 -1.69 -12.49 27.45
N LYS A 100 -0.55 -12.11 26.86
CA LYS A 100 -0.39 -10.79 26.24
C LYS A 100 -1.16 -10.67 24.94
N GLN A 101 -1.17 -11.71 24.12
CA GLN A 101 -1.96 -11.71 22.89
C GLN A 101 -3.43 -11.46 23.17
N TYR A 102 -3.97 -12.04 24.25
CA TYR A 102 -5.34 -11.78 24.70
C TYR A 102 -5.57 -10.31 25.09
N MET A 103 -4.67 -9.71 25.89
CA MET A 103 -4.78 -8.28 26.24
C MET A 103 -4.68 -7.37 25.01
N GLU A 104 -3.82 -7.71 24.06
CA GLU A 104 -3.69 -7.01 22.79
C GLU A 104 -4.96 -7.13 21.94
N ASP A 105 -5.59 -8.30 21.87
CA ASP A 105 -6.86 -8.48 21.17
C ASP A 105 -7.99 -7.67 21.80
N GLN A 106 -8.05 -7.66 23.14
CA GLN A 106 -9.01 -6.86 23.87
C GLN A 106 -8.83 -5.38 23.54
N TRP A 107 -7.59 -4.88 23.54
CA TRP A 107 -7.29 -3.50 23.16
C TRP A 107 -7.64 -3.20 21.69
N LEU A 108 -7.39 -4.12 20.75
CA LEU A 108 -7.81 -3.96 19.36
C LEU A 108 -9.34 -3.88 19.20
N SER A 109 -10.07 -4.68 19.99
CA SER A 109 -11.53 -4.72 19.93
C SER A 109 -12.20 -3.40 20.35
N GLU A 110 -11.54 -2.58 21.19
CA GLU A 110 -12.02 -1.24 21.58
C GLU A 110 -12.23 -0.30 20.38
N ALA A 111 -11.50 -0.50 19.28
CA ALA A 111 -11.65 0.27 18.03
C ALA A 111 -12.22 -0.56 16.87
N ASN A 112 -12.90 -1.68 17.16
CA ASN A 112 -13.41 -2.62 16.16
C ASN A 112 -12.32 -3.12 15.18
N LEU A 113 -11.09 -3.24 15.66
CA LEU A 113 -9.98 -3.79 14.89
C LEU A 113 -9.80 -5.27 15.18
N THR A 114 -9.47 -6.03 14.15
CA THR A 114 -9.09 -7.45 14.27
C THR A 114 -7.78 -7.69 13.57
N ARG A 115 -7.00 -8.68 14.04
CA ARG A 115 -5.77 -9.09 13.34
C ARG A 115 -6.05 -9.59 11.93
N ALA A 116 -7.23 -10.19 11.68
CA ALA A 116 -7.66 -10.58 10.34
C ALA A 116 -7.84 -9.36 9.41
N TYR A 117 -8.51 -8.31 9.88
CA TYR A 117 -8.63 -7.06 9.15
C TYR A 117 -7.26 -6.43 8.86
N LEU A 118 -6.39 -6.34 9.86
CA LEU A 118 -5.04 -5.77 9.70
C LEU A 118 -4.20 -6.57 8.69
N ASN A 119 -4.31 -7.90 8.67
CA ASN A 119 -3.68 -8.73 7.65
C ASN A 119 -4.24 -8.46 6.25
N SER A 120 -5.55 -8.21 6.12
CA SER A 120 -6.17 -7.87 4.83
C SER A 120 -5.60 -6.58 4.21
N LEU A 121 -5.16 -5.62 5.04
CA LEU A 121 -4.52 -4.39 4.58
C LEU A 121 -3.17 -4.65 3.92
N ILE A 122 -2.42 -5.65 4.40
CA ILE A 122 -1.14 -6.07 3.80
C ILE A 122 -1.41 -6.85 2.50
N CYS A 123 -2.46 -7.67 2.50
CA CYS A 123 -2.81 -8.57 1.39
C CYS A 123 -3.53 -7.90 0.22
N LYS A 124 -3.70 -6.57 0.19
CA LYS A 124 -3.98 -5.86 -1.07
C LYS A 124 -2.76 -6.04 -1.99
N LYS A 125 -2.70 -7.18 -2.69
CA LYS A 125 -1.77 -7.40 -3.79
C LYS A 125 -2.04 -6.29 -4.79
N GLU A 126 -1.18 -5.29 -4.85
CA GLU A 126 -1.20 -4.33 -5.96
C GLU A 126 -1.15 -5.17 -7.25
N HIS A 127 -2.19 -5.03 -8.06
CA HIS A 127 -2.30 -5.80 -9.30
C HIS A 127 -1.03 -5.56 -10.14
N PRO A 128 -0.43 -6.57 -10.81
CA PRO A 128 0.81 -6.37 -11.58
C PRO A 128 0.72 -5.24 -12.62
N GLN A 129 -0.50 -4.95 -13.08
CA GLN A 129 -0.80 -3.88 -14.03
C GLN A 129 -1.22 -2.55 -13.38
N SER A 130 -1.18 -2.41 -12.06
CA SER A 130 -1.54 -1.16 -11.35
C SER A 130 -0.71 0.04 -11.84
N LYS A 131 0.59 -0.18 -12.09
CA LYS A 131 1.49 0.83 -12.68
C LYS A 131 1.08 1.33 -14.07
N TYR A 132 0.18 0.63 -14.76
CA TYR A 132 -0.33 0.97 -16.08
C TYR A 132 -1.70 1.65 -16.06
N ILE A 133 -2.32 1.80 -14.87
CA ILE A 133 -3.62 2.46 -14.71
C ILE A 133 -3.58 3.86 -15.35
N TYR A 134 -2.50 4.61 -15.09
CA TYR A 134 -2.20 5.88 -15.74
C TYR A 134 -0.72 5.92 -16.13
N MET A 135 -0.46 6.20 -17.41
CA MET A 135 0.89 6.24 -17.96
C MET A 135 1.18 7.66 -18.52
N PRO A 136 1.83 8.55 -17.75
CA PRO A 136 2.07 9.92 -18.17
C PRO A 136 2.86 10.06 -19.48
N SER A 137 3.75 9.09 -19.78
CA SER A 137 4.53 9.09 -21.02
C SER A 137 3.68 8.93 -22.28
N GLU A 138 2.45 8.41 -22.18
CA GLU A 138 1.53 8.28 -23.31
C GLU A 138 0.81 9.59 -23.67
N GLU A 139 0.83 10.60 -22.80
CA GLU A 139 0.03 11.82 -22.99
C GLU A 139 0.43 12.59 -24.26
N CYS A 140 1.72 12.63 -24.58
CA CYS A 140 2.20 13.27 -25.81
C CYS A 140 1.60 12.59 -27.05
N THR A 141 1.55 11.25 -27.05
CA THR A 141 0.97 10.46 -28.15
C THR A 141 -0.54 10.66 -28.23
N LYS A 142 -1.24 10.64 -27.08
CA LYS A 142 -2.71 10.82 -27.03
C LYS A 142 -3.16 12.21 -27.47
N LYS A 143 -2.34 13.25 -27.28
CA LYS A 143 -2.62 14.63 -27.70
C LYS A 143 -2.31 14.91 -29.18
N ARG A 144 -1.44 14.12 -29.82
CA ARG A 144 -0.86 14.43 -31.14
C ARG A 144 -1.90 14.58 -32.26
N SER A 145 -3.06 13.94 -32.17
CA SER A 145 -4.15 14.06 -33.15
C SER A 145 -5.52 13.76 -32.52
N ILE A 146 -5.81 14.36 -31.37
CA ILE A 146 -7.04 14.11 -30.62
C ILE A 146 -8.31 14.37 -31.46
N ASN A 147 -9.39 13.64 -31.20
CA ASN A 147 -10.68 13.78 -31.89
C ASN A 147 -10.66 13.48 -33.40
N THR A 148 -9.68 12.71 -33.86
CA THR A 148 -9.60 12.25 -35.26
C THR A 148 -9.51 10.73 -35.32
N ASP A 149 -9.91 10.13 -36.43
CA ASP A 149 -9.78 8.69 -36.68
C ASP A 149 -8.30 8.25 -36.73
N ILE A 150 -7.43 9.11 -37.25
CA ILE A 150 -5.98 8.89 -37.26
C ILE A 150 -5.45 8.85 -35.82
N GLY A 151 -5.91 9.77 -34.96
CA GLY A 151 -5.56 9.78 -33.55
C GLY A 151 -6.02 8.53 -32.80
N PHE A 152 -7.21 8.04 -33.11
CA PHE A 152 -7.69 6.76 -32.59
C PHE A 152 -6.77 5.61 -33.00
N LEU A 153 -6.39 5.53 -34.28
CA LEU A 153 -5.49 4.48 -34.78
C LEU A 153 -4.11 4.56 -34.10
N ILE A 154 -3.51 5.74 -34.00
CA ILE A 154 -2.22 5.96 -33.33
C ILE A 154 -2.28 5.53 -31.86
N CYS A 155 -3.33 5.94 -31.13
CA CYS A 155 -3.51 5.51 -29.74
C CYS A 155 -3.65 3.99 -29.63
N SER A 156 -4.37 3.36 -30.57
CA SER A 156 -4.63 1.92 -30.56
C SER A 156 -3.43 1.03 -30.84
N THR A 157 -2.38 1.59 -31.43
CA THR A 157 -1.14 0.89 -31.77
C THR A 157 0.03 1.25 -30.86
N SER A 158 0.05 2.48 -30.33
CA SER A 158 1.23 3.05 -29.67
C SER A 158 1.04 3.34 -28.18
N THR A 159 -0.13 3.03 -27.62
CA THR A 159 -0.45 3.27 -26.20
C THR A 159 -1.28 2.13 -25.61
N LEU A 160 -1.44 2.11 -24.30
CA LEU A 160 -2.34 1.23 -23.56
C LEU A 160 -3.81 1.70 -23.61
N MET A 161 -4.17 2.48 -24.64
CA MET A 161 -5.54 2.89 -24.94
C MET A 161 -6.21 3.71 -23.82
N TRP A 162 -7.51 3.56 -23.61
CA TRP A 162 -8.32 4.45 -22.79
C TRP A 162 -7.91 4.39 -21.31
N SER A 163 -7.62 5.54 -20.71
CA SER A 163 -7.45 5.68 -19.27
C SER A 163 -8.34 6.81 -18.76
N PRO A 164 -9.14 6.60 -17.70
CA PRO A 164 -9.98 7.66 -17.15
C PRO A 164 -9.18 8.78 -16.47
N PHE A 165 -7.91 8.51 -16.15
CA PHE A 165 -6.98 9.44 -15.54
C PHE A 165 -6.20 10.29 -16.56
N SER A 166 -6.32 9.97 -17.85
CA SER A 166 -5.67 10.72 -18.92
C SER A 166 -6.45 11.99 -19.25
N PRO A 167 -5.85 13.19 -19.14
CA PRO A 167 -6.47 14.44 -19.57
C PRO A 167 -6.90 14.42 -21.05
N ALA A 168 -6.09 13.79 -21.91
CA ALA A 168 -6.46 13.63 -23.31
C ALA A 168 -7.71 12.75 -23.47
N CYS A 169 -7.82 11.63 -22.74
CA CYS A 169 -9.03 10.80 -22.80
C CYS A 169 -10.28 11.51 -22.26
N GLN A 170 -10.16 12.44 -21.32
CA GLN A 170 -11.31 13.15 -20.76
C GLN A 170 -11.99 14.12 -21.74
N ILE A 171 -11.23 14.64 -22.72
CA ILE A 171 -11.75 15.57 -23.74
C ILE A 171 -11.90 14.91 -25.12
N CYS A 172 -11.65 13.60 -25.23
CA CYS A 172 -11.67 12.87 -26.48
C CYS A 172 -13.09 12.46 -26.88
N THR A 173 -13.48 12.66 -28.15
CA THR A 173 -14.79 12.26 -28.68
C THR A 173 -14.89 10.76 -28.93
N ASN A 174 -13.76 10.09 -29.16
CA ASN A 174 -13.69 8.66 -29.45
C ASN A 174 -13.67 7.76 -28.20
N VAL A 175 -14.03 8.28 -27.02
CA VAL A 175 -13.88 7.58 -25.73
C VAL A 175 -14.61 6.27 -25.67
N GLU A 176 -15.86 6.20 -26.12
CA GLU A 176 -16.64 4.95 -26.03
C GLU A 176 -16.03 3.85 -26.90
N LYS A 177 -15.58 4.20 -28.11
CA LYS A 177 -14.85 3.29 -28.99
C LYS A 177 -13.51 2.86 -28.36
N CYS A 178 -12.78 3.79 -27.76
CA CYS A 178 -11.53 3.46 -27.06
C CYS A 178 -11.77 2.55 -25.85
N LYS A 179 -12.86 2.72 -25.09
CA LYS A 179 -13.23 1.84 -23.97
C LYS A 179 -13.49 0.42 -24.44
N GLN A 180 -14.29 0.25 -25.50
CA GLN A 180 -14.60 -1.06 -26.10
C GLN A 180 -13.31 -1.79 -26.53
N GLU A 181 -12.45 -1.10 -27.28
CA GLU A 181 -11.17 -1.66 -27.70
C GLU A 181 -10.22 -1.96 -26.53
N THR A 182 -10.21 -1.12 -25.49
CA THR A 182 -9.38 -1.37 -24.29
C THR A 182 -9.86 -2.61 -23.56
N ALA A 183 -11.18 -2.80 -23.44
CA ALA A 183 -11.76 -3.99 -22.82
C ALA A 183 -11.41 -5.27 -23.60
N ILE A 184 -11.28 -5.19 -24.93
CA ILE A 184 -10.88 -6.33 -25.77
C ILE A 184 -9.38 -6.60 -25.66
N LYS A 185 -8.53 -5.58 -25.86
CA LYS A 185 -7.07 -5.75 -25.92
C LYS A 185 -6.42 -5.93 -24.55
N TYR A 186 -6.95 -5.25 -23.53
CA TYR A 186 -6.39 -5.19 -22.19
C TYR A 186 -7.50 -5.33 -21.12
N PRO A 187 -8.20 -6.49 -21.06
CA PRO A 187 -9.38 -6.68 -20.21
C PRO A 187 -9.10 -6.43 -18.73
N GLU A 188 -7.99 -6.97 -18.20
CA GLU A 188 -7.62 -6.76 -16.80
C GLU A 188 -7.25 -5.30 -16.50
N LEU A 189 -6.53 -4.64 -17.41
CA LEU A 189 -6.19 -3.23 -17.26
C LEU A 189 -7.44 -2.34 -17.30
N TYR A 190 -8.41 -2.69 -18.15
CA TYR A 190 -9.70 -2.01 -18.22
C TYR A 190 -10.47 -2.16 -16.90
N ARG A 191 -10.58 -3.38 -16.36
CA ARG A 191 -11.25 -3.66 -15.08
C ARG A 191 -10.63 -2.84 -13.94
N ILE A 192 -9.31 -2.89 -13.76
CA ILE A 192 -8.65 -2.16 -12.66
C ILE A 192 -8.74 -0.64 -12.83
N ARG A 193 -8.75 -0.12 -14.07
CA ARG A 193 -8.96 1.31 -14.33
C ARG A 193 -10.36 1.76 -13.90
N LEU A 194 -11.38 0.92 -14.08
CA LEU A 194 -12.73 1.19 -13.62
C LEU A 194 -12.85 1.12 -12.11
N GLU A 195 -12.27 0.10 -11.47
CA GLU A 195 -12.26 -0.04 -10.00
C GLU A 195 -11.63 1.18 -9.33
N GLU A 196 -10.42 1.54 -9.74
CA GLU A 196 -9.68 2.69 -9.17
C GLU A 196 -10.32 4.03 -9.50
N TYR A 197 -11.00 4.15 -10.64
CA TYR A 197 -11.75 5.36 -10.96
C TYR A 197 -13.04 5.47 -10.16
N GLY A 198 -13.72 4.35 -9.90
CA GLY A 198 -14.92 4.27 -9.06
C GLY A 198 -14.63 4.56 -7.58
N GLU A 199 -13.51 4.07 -7.05
CA GLU A 199 -13.09 4.34 -5.67
C GLU A 199 -12.71 5.81 -5.40
N ARG A 200 -12.38 6.59 -6.45
CA ARG A 200 -12.00 8.01 -6.34
C ARG A 200 -13.14 9.00 -6.63
N ARG A 201 -14.36 8.51 -6.87
CA ARG A 201 -15.59 9.31 -7.01
C ARG A 201 -16.36 9.35 -5.70
#